data_AF-A0A8T0GNC8-F1
#
_entry.id   AF-A0A8T0GNC8-F1
#
_cell.length_a   1.000
_cell.length_b   1.000
_cell.length_c   1.000
_cell.angle_alpha   90.00
_cell.angle_beta   90.00
_cell.angle_gamma   90.00
#
_symmetry.space_group_name_H-M   'P 1'
#
loop_
_entity.id
_entity.type
_entity.pdbx_description
1 polymer ?
#
loop_
_entity_poly.entity_id
_entity_poly.type
_entity_poly.pdbx_seq_one_letter_code
_entity_poly.pdbx_strand_id
1 'polypeptide(L)'
;MEYSKNFERKSRALSARGTDALAPWAAQPSTARKDGKPGTLHGLDPLTSSKFSVNEFWDRICVKPRRKLCMLGGTMRPSLRDSPPRVKYSFKNQRAMDVLKKITQVPFVLATMERKWMFPLVASTMISFVLLLLATFSVGSGEHHSAGDVSVVPLLPAREGSHSQNALEIIAEDPAVELPPPPRLAYLISGTKGDGLRMQRTLQALYHPRNYYLLHLDLEAPPRERLDLARYVKREVVFKQNENVYVVGKANFVTYRGPTMIAATLHGAAILLRQAKDWDWFINLSAADYPLVTQDDLLHVFSYLPRDLNFIEHTSDIGWKEFQRAKPIIIDPGLYQNKKTEIFWATQRRAVPTAFRLFTGSAWFALTRSFMEYCTVGWENLPRTLLMYYTNFVSSPEGYFHTVLCNSQEFRNTTVNHDLHYIKWDTPPKQHPNSLTLNDMPNMTSSGAAFARKFDIGDPVLDKIDETLLNRKKGRFTPGGWCIGSRPGTDPCALRGDHSLLRPGPGARRFEDLVLRLLSPTSFRTQQCVSV
;
A
#
# COMPACT_ATOMS: atom_id res chain seq x y z
N MET A 1 -33.76 -33.37 -31.01
CA MET A 1 -32.88 -32.54 -31.86
C MET A 1 -31.86 -31.93 -30.91
N GLU A 2 -30.66 -32.49 -30.84
CA GLU A 2 -29.48 -32.14 -31.69
C GLU A 2 -28.88 -30.77 -31.27
N TYR A 3 -27.59 -30.63 -30.96
CA TYR A 3 -26.45 -31.56 -31.05
C TYR A 3 -25.77 -31.83 -29.70
N SER A 4 -25.34 -33.07 -29.50
CA SER A 4 -24.26 -33.42 -28.56
C SER A 4 -23.39 -34.50 -29.21
N LYS A 5 -22.16 -34.10 -29.60
CA LYS A 5 -20.99 -34.92 -29.98
C LYS A 5 -19.92 -34.02 -30.59
N ASN A 6 -18.72 -34.04 -30.01
CA ASN A 6 -17.40 -34.04 -30.70
C ASN A 6 -16.29 -33.75 -29.68
N PHE A 7 -16.15 -34.66 -28.71
CA PHE A 7 -14.84 -34.96 -28.12
C PHE A 7 -14.13 -35.98 -29.03
N GLU A 8 -12.83 -36.20 -28.85
CA GLU A 8 -12.01 -37.17 -29.60
C GLU A 8 -11.85 -36.96 -31.13
N ARG A 9 -10.79 -36.24 -31.53
CA ARG A 9 -9.97 -36.60 -32.73
C ARG A 9 -8.67 -35.78 -32.84
N LYS A 10 -7.58 -36.28 -32.26
CA LYS A 10 -6.20 -36.33 -32.83
C LYS A 10 -5.18 -36.82 -31.80
N SER A 11 -4.88 -38.12 -31.83
CA SER A 11 -3.58 -38.64 -31.39
C SER A 11 -3.21 -39.86 -32.24
N ARG A 12 -1.90 -40.09 -32.38
CA ARG A 12 -1.24 -41.23 -33.08
C ARG A 12 -1.24 -41.23 -34.61
N ALA A 13 -0.16 -41.86 -35.12
CA ALA A 13 0.32 -41.98 -36.51
C ALA A 13 0.81 -40.64 -37.14
N LEU A 14 1.99 -40.58 -37.77
CA LEU A 14 2.89 -41.66 -38.24
C LEU A 14 4.25 -41.71 -37.52
N SER A 15 4.96 -42.82 -37.73
CA SER A 15 6.32 -43.08 -37.23
C SER A 15 7.07 -43.98 -38.23
N ALA A 16 8.37 -43.74 -38.41
CA ALA A 16 9.48 -44.70 -38.59
C ALA A 16 10.45 -44.41 -39.75
N ARG A 17 11.71 -44.82 -39.52
CA ARG A 17 12.87 -44.91 -40.45
C ARG A 17 13.51 -43.57 -40.86
N GLY A 18 14.82 -43.37 -40.70
CA GLY A 18 15.84 -44.20 -40.04
C GLY A 18 17.27 -43.63 -40.14
N THR A 19 18.20 -44.22 -39.36
CA THR A 19 19.56 -44.69 -39.77
C THR A 19 20.44 -43.78 -40.66
N ASP A 20 21.71 -43.47 -40.37
CA ASP A 20 22.67 -44.04 -39.39
C ASP A 20 23.85 -43.09 -39.05
N ALA A 21 24.55 -43.40 -37.94
CA ALA A 21 25.99 -43.13 -37.62
C ALA A 21 26.52 -41.66 -37.65
N LEU A 22 27.61 -41.27 -36.99
CA LEU A 22 28.71 -41.99 -36.29
C LEU A 22 28.88 -41.51 -34.83
N ALA A 23 29.76 -42.19 -34.08
CA ALA A 23 30.02 -41.95 -32.66
C ALA A 23 31.43 -41.33 -32.40
N PRO A 24 32.16 -41.57 -31.27
CA PRO A 24 32.42 -40.48 -30.33
C PRO A 24 33.92 -40.19 -30.09
N TRP A 25 34.21 -39.15 -29.30
CA TRP A 25 35.48 -39.04 -28.59
C TRP A 25 35.25 -38.90 -27.08
N ALA A 26 35.85 -39.80 -26.31
CA ALA A 26 36.00 -39.68 -24.87
C ALA A 26 37.47 -39.93 -24.52
N ALA A 27 38.04 -39.07 -23.67
CA ALA A 27 39.35 -39.27 -23.05
C ALA A 27 39.23 -38.94 -21.54
N GLN A 28 40.01 -39.64 -20.73
CA GLN A 28 39.76 -39.80 -19.28
C GLN A 28 40.91 -39.20 -18.40
N PRO A 29 40.78 -39.21 -17.05
CA PRO A 29 41.53 -38.30 -16.17
C PRO A 29 42.91 -38.83 -15.69
N SER A 30 43.59 -38.03 -14.85
CA SER A 30 44.82 -38.39 -14.13
C SER A 30 44.79 -37.98 -12.64
N THR A 31 45.74 -38.46 -11.82
CA THR A 31 45.78 -38.35 -10.33
C THR A 31 47.23 -38.12 -9.85
N ALA A 32 47.59 -37.79 -8.60
CA ALA A 32 46.87 -37.66 -7.31
C ALA A 32 47.35 -36.35 -6.60
N ARG A 33 47.34 -36.05 -5.28
CA ARG A 33 47.25 -36.73 -3.95
C ARG A 33 46.31 -35.87 -3.01
N LYS A 34 45.84 -36.23 -1.81
CA LYS A 34 46.47 -36.70 -0.53
C LYS A 34 47.50 -35.70 0.06
N ASP A 35 47.47 -35.28 1.33
CA ASP A 35 46.68 -35.62 2.53
C ASP A 35 46.41 -34.35 3.41
N GLY A 36 45.54 -34.41 4.44
CA GLY A 36 45.43 -33.36 5.48
C GLY A 36 44.11 -33.27 6.28
N LYS A 37 44.19 -33.49 7.61
CA LYS A 37 43.15 -33.24 8.65
C LYS A 37 43.87 -33.01 10.01
N PRO A 38 43.22 -32.46 11.05
CA PRO A 38 42.29 -31.32 11.07
C PRO A 38 42.69 -30.25 12.11
N GLY A 39 42.21 -29.00 11.97
CA GLY A 39 42.28 -27.97 13.02
C GLY A 39 40.98 -27.89 13.82
N THR A 40 41.03 -27.54 15.11
CA THR A 40 39.86 -27.49 16.03
C THR A 40 39.95 -26.27 16.95
N LEU A 41 38.82 -25.86 17.57
CA LEU A 41 38.67 -24.75 18.54
C LEU A 41 38.74 -23.35 17.89
N HIS A 42 37.98 -22.31 18.27
CA HIS A 42 36.73 -22.14 19.04
C HIS A 42 35.75 -21.32 18.15
N GLY A 43 34.45 -21.17 18.35
CA GLY A 43 33.57 -21.47 19.50
C GLY A 43 32.76 -20.22 19.88
N LEU A 44 31.57 -20.05 19.30
CA LEU A 44 30.55 -19.05 19.67
C LEU A 44 29.17 -19.55 19.22
N ASP A 45 28.19 -19.57 20.13
CA ASP A 45 26.89 -20.21 19.91
C ASP A 45 25.82 -19.31 19.25
N PRO A 46 24.83 -19.90 18.56
CA PRO A 46 23.72 -19.16 17.95
C PRO A 46 22.63 -18.83 18.98
N LEU A 47 22.27 -17.55 19.09
CA LEU A 47 21.18 -17.13 19.99
C LEU A 47 19.81 -17.67 19.55
N THR A 48 19.08 -18.20 20.54
CA THR A 48 17.88 -19.03 20.37
C THR A 48 16.64 -18.30 19.90
N SER A 49 15.76 -19.01 19.18
CA SER A 49 14.44 -18.52 18.77
C SER A 49 13.45 -18.40 19.93
N SER A 50 12.89 -17.21 20.16
CA SER A 50 11.67 -17.02 20.97
C SER A 50 10.41 -17.29 20.14
N LYS A 51 9.71 -18.40 20.41
CA LYS A 51 8.40 -18.68 19.80
C LYS A 51 7.33 -17.76 20.39
N PHE A 52 6.91 -16.72 19.65
CA PHE A 52 5.66 -16.03 19.97
C PHE A 52 4.46 -16.80 19.42
N SER A 53 3.44 -17.01 20.26
CA SER A 53 2.23 -17.74 19.90
C SER A 53 1.25 -16.85 19.12
N VAL A 54 0.56 -17.43 18.15
CA VAL A 54 -0.32 -16.69 17.20
C VAL A 54 -1.59 -16.12 17.88
N ASN A 55 -1.92 -16.58 19.08
CA ASN A 55 -3.18 -16.21 19.76
C ASN A 55 -3.13 -14.84 20.46
N GLU A 56 -1.96 -14.35 20.89
CA GLU A 56 -1.85 -13.22 21.83
C GLU A 56 -2.20 -11.85 21.22
N PHE A 57 -2.38 -11.77 19.90
CA PHE A 57 -2.74 -10.53 19.19
C PHE A 57 -4.24 -10.24 19.21
N TRP A 58 -5.11 -11.26 19.24
CA TRP A 58 -6.56 -11.09 19.12
C TRP A 58 -7.25 -10.80 20.45
N ASP A 59 -6.76 -11.35 21.57
CA ASP A 59 -7.34 -11.14 22.91
C ASP A 59 -7.22 -9.69 23.42
N ARG A 60 -6.42 -8.84 22.78
CA ARG A 60 -6.24 -7.42 23.17
C ARG A 60 -7.26 -6.45 22.55
N ILE A 61 -8.18 -6.91 21.69
CA ILE A 61 -9.16 -6.04 21.00
C ILE A 61 -10.62 -6.43 21.37
N CYS A 62 -10.89 -6.61 22.67
CA CYS A 62 -12.23 -6.90 23.19
C CYS A 62 -12.54 -6.15 24.50
N VAL A 63 -12.88 -4.86 24.38
CA VAL A 63 -13.40 -4.05 25.50
C VAL A 63 -14.81 -4.52 25.86
N LYS A 64 -14.97 -5.15 27.03
CA LYS A 64 -16.29 -5.57 27.54
C LYS A 64 -17.14 -4.35 27.95
N PRO A 65 -18.40 -4.21 27.47
CA PRO A 65 -19.29 -3.15 27.92
C PRO A 65 -19.75 -3.41 29.36
N ARG A 66 -19.53 -2.43 30.26
CA ARG A 66 -20.10 -2.46 31.62
C ARG A 66 -21.60 -2.14 31.57
N ARG A 67 -22.46 -3.13 31.78
CA ARG A 67 -23.84 -2.87 32.19
C ARG A 67 -23.88 -2.54 33.69
N LYS A 68 -24.48 -1.41 34.05
CA LYS A 68 -25.13 -1.21 35.36
C LYS A 68 -26.63 -1.08 35.11
N LEU A 69 -27.42 -1.80 35.89
CA LEU A 69 -28.86 -1.64 35.96
C LEU A 69 -29.18 -1.27 37.43
N CYS A 70 -29.96 -0.22 37.64
CA CYS A 70 -30.56 0.07 38.95
C CYS A 70 -32.07 -0.19 38.85
N MET A 71 -32.64 -0.76 39.90
CA MET A 71 -34.04 -1.20 39.95
C MET A 71 -34.84 -0.33 40.93
N LEU A 72 -35.79 0.43 40.40
CA LEU A 72 -37.03 0.89 41.04
C LEU A 72 -38.09 0.94 39.92
N GLY A 73 -39.36 0.57 40.10
CA GLY A 73 -40.03 0.12 41.33
C GLY A 73 -41.46 0.64 41.35
N GLY A 74 -42.39 -0.01 40.63
CA GLY A 74 -43.78 0.45 40.51
C GLY A 74 -44.70 -0.63 39.92
N THR A 75 -45.95 -0.67 40.38
CA THR A 75 -46.89 -1.79 40.14
C THR A 75 -48.17 -1.33 39.44
N MET A 76 -48.72 -2.15 38.53
CA MET A 76 -50.17 -2.45 38.47
C MET A 76 -50.49 -3.71 37.63
N ARG A 77 -51.78 -4.05 37.52
CA ARG A 77 -52.30 -5.40 37.21
C ARG A 77 -52.81 -5.58 35.75
N PRO A 78 -53.08 -6.83 35.29
CA PRO A 78 -53.13 -7.18 33.86
C PRO A 78 -54.53 -7.24 33.23
N SER A 79 -54.56 -7.43 31.90
CA SER A 79 -55.72 -7.90 31.12
C SER A 79 -55.47 -9.30 30.54
N LEU A 80 -56.53 -9.95 30.01
CA LEU A 80 -56.62 -11.38 29.68
C LEU A 80 -56.88 -11.63 28.18
N ARG A 81 -56.81 -12.93 27.79
CA ARG A 81 -57.18 -13.54 26.48
C ARG A 81 -56.11 -13.41 25.38
N ASP A 82 -55.86 -14.41 24.53
CA ASP A 82 -56.37 -15.80 24.47
C ASP A 82 -55.28 -16.78 23.98
N SER A 83 -55.57 -18.09 23.92
CA SER A 83 -54.62 -19.12 23.46
C SER A 83 -55.29 -20.36 22.86
N PRO A 84 -54.82 -20.83 21.70
CA PRO A 84 -54.88 -22.25 21.33
C PRO A 84 -53.54 -22.77 20.74
N PRO A 85 -53.39 -24.08 20.49
CA PRO A 85 -53.41 -25.14 21.49
C PRO A 85 -52.04 -25.88 21.57
N ARG A 86 -51.79 -26.60 22.66
CA ARG A 86 -50.50 -27.32 22.86
C ARG A 86 -50.49 -28.69 22.17
N VAL A 87 -49.55 -28.90 21.25
CA VAL A 87 -49.10 -30.26 20.86
C VAL A 87 -48.26 -30.84 21.99
N LYS A 88 -48.58 -32.06 22.45
CA LYS A 88 -47.77 -32.80 23.43
C LYS A 88 -46.68 -33.61 22.71
N TYR A 89 -45.42 -33.39 23.07
CA TYR A 89 -44.36 -34.39 22.91
C TYR A 89 -43.77 -34.72 24.27
N SER A 90 -43.68 -36.02 24.56
CA SER A 90 -43.06 -36.56 25.78
C SER A 90 -41.63 -36.95 25.47
N PHE A 91 -40.67 -36.50 26.29
CA PHE A 91 -39.31 -37.02 26.27
C PHE A 91 -38.80 -37.21 27.70
N LYS A 92 -38.83 -38.46 28.18
CA LYS A 92 -37.96 -38.90 29.27
C LYS A 92 -36.53 -38.95 28.74
N ASN A 93 -35.60 -38.18 29.29
CA ASN A 93 -34.18 -38.41 29.04
C ASN A 93 -33.29 -37.88 30.17
N GLN A 94 -33.20 -38.65 31.26
CA GLN A 94 -32.39 -38.34 32.46
C GLN A 94 -30.94 -37.94 32.11
N ARG A 95 -30.38 -38.55 31.05
CA ARG A 95 -29.02 -38.34 30.53
C ARG A 95 -28.65 -36.88 30.25
N ALA A 96 -29.61 -35.99 29.98
CA ALA A 96 -29.31 -34.57 29.73
C ALA A 96 -28.86 -33.82 30.98
N MET A 97 -29.41 -34.16 32.16
CA MET A 97 -29.11 -33.45 33.42
C MET A 97 -27.74 -33.83 33.99
N ASP A 98 -27.31 -35.08 33.82
CA ASP A 98 -25.99 -35.55 34.27
C ASP A 98 -24.84 -34.96 33.43
N VAL A 99 -25.11 -34.65 32.14
CA VAL A 99 -24.15 -33.92 31.29
C VAL A 99 -24.04 -32.45 31.74
N LEU A 100 -25.16 -31.79 32.08
CA LEU A 100 -25.11 -30.43 32.65
C LEU A 100 -24.34 -30.37 33.97
N LYS A 101 -24.50 -31.37 34.86
CA LYS A 101 -23.72 -31.49 36.11
C LYS A 101 -22.21 -31.68 35.90
N LYS A 102 -21.76 -32.16 34.73
CA LYS A 102 -20.34 -32.26 34.38
C LYS A 102 -19.73 -30.98 33.78
N ILE A 103 -20.54 -29.98 33.43
CA ILE A 103 -20.09 -28.73 32.81
C ILE A 103 -19.86 -27.61 33.84
N THR A 104 -20.33 -27.79 35.08
CA THR A 104 -20.24 -26.77 36.16
C THR A 104 -19.11 -26.98 37.18
N GLN A 105 -18.20 -27.93 36.96
CA GLN A 105 -16.98 -28.10 37.76
C GLN A 105 -15.75 -27.53 37.04
N VAL A 106 -15.54 -26.22 37.17
CA VAL A 106 -14.23 -25.61 36.90
C VAL A 106 -13.30 -25.96 38.07
N PRO A 107 -12.10 -26.54 37.84
CA PRO A 107 -11.19 -26.89 38.93
C PRO A 107 -10.66 -25.64 39.63
N PHE A 108 -10.67 -25.67 40.98
CA PHE A 108 -10.32 -24.57 41.90
C PHE A 108 -8.81 -24.20 41.90
N VAL A 109 -8.06 -24.59 40.87
CA VAL A 109 -6.58 -24.58 40.82
C VAL A 109 -6.02 -23.34 40.10
N LEU A 110 -6.88 -22.47 39.57
CA LEU A 110 -6.51 -21.17 38.96
C LEU A 110 -6.71 -19.95 39.88
N ALA A 111 -6.95 -20.18 41.18
CA ALA A 111 -7.19 -19.12 42.18
C ALA A 111 -5.92 -18.63 42.90
N THR A 112 -4.74 -19.20 42.61
CA THR A 112 -3.47 -18.93 43.33
C THR A 112 -2.33 -18.48 42.41
N MET A 113 -2.59 -17.59 41.45
CA MET A 113 -1.51 -16.85 40.79
C MET A 113 -0.85 -15.88 41.78
N GLU A 114 0.49 -15.89 41.83
CA GLU A 114 1.25 -15.27 42.91
C GLU A 114 1.17 -13.74 42.91
N ARG A 115 0.96 -13.13 44.10
CA ARG A 115 0.91 -11.67 44.31
C ARG A 115 2.27 -10.94 44.12
N LYS A 116 3.27 -11.57 43.50
CA LYS A 116 4.66 -11.05 43.42
C LYS A 116 4.79 -9.72 42.66
N TRP A 117 3.88 -9.41 41.74
CA TRP A 117 3.89 -8.14 40.99
C TRP A 117 3.19 -6.97 41.70
N MET A 118 2.41 -7.21 42.77
CA MET A 118 1.73 -6.13 43.51
C MET A 118 2.71 -5.27 44.31
N PHE A 119 3.71 -5.89 44.94
CA PHE A 119 4.69 -5.20 45.77
C PHE A 119 5.57 -4.18 44.99
N PRO A 120 6.20 -4.53 43.85
CA PRO A 120 6.96 -3.54 43.07
C PRO A 120 6.09 -2.43 42.48
N LEU A 121 4.82 -2.71 42.15
CA LEU A 121 3.87 -1.69 41.69
C LEU A 121 3.57 -0.65 42.80
N VAL A 122 3.28 -1.12 44.02
CA VAL A 122 3.00 -0.24 45.17
C VAL A 122 4.27 0.49 45.63
N ALA A 123 5.43 -0.16 45.61
CA ALA A 123 6.70 0.51 45.90
C ALA A 123 6.98 1.66 44.91
N SER A 124 6.76 1.43 43.62
CA SER A 124 6.93 2.44 42.57
C SER A 124 6.00 3.65 42.75
N THR A 125 4.71 3.42 43.05
CA THR A 125 3.78 4.54 43.30
C THR A 125 4.07 5.31 44.58
N MET A 126 4.53 4.64 45.65
CA MET A 126 4.97 5.31 46.88
C MET A 126 6.24 6.15 46.66
N ILE A 127 7.24 5.64 45.94
CA ILE A 127 8.46 6.41 45.60
C ILE A 127 8.09 7.64 44.76
N SER A 128 7.24 7.48 43.75
CA SER A 128 6.76 8.59 42.92
C SER A 128 6.04 9.67 43.75
N PHE A 129 5.21 9.26 44.72
CA PHE A 129 4.51 10.20 45.60
C PHE A 129 5.46 10.95 46.54
N VAL A 130 6.47 10.27 47.10
CA VAL A 130 7.51 10.91 47.94
C VAL A 130 8.34 11.90 47.14
N LEU A 131 8.75 11.56 45.91
CA LEU A 131 9.48 12.49 45.03
C LEU A 131 8.65 13.74 44.68
N LEU A 132 7.34 13.58 44.46
CA LEU A 132 6.45 14.69 44.15
C LEU A 132 6.23 15.61 45.37
N LEU A 133 6.16 15.05 46.59
CA LEU A 133 6.15 15.84 47.83
C LEU A 133 7.47 16.61 48.04
N LEU A 134 8.62 15.96 47.84
CA LEU A 134 9.93 16.62 47.95
C LEU A 134 10.07 17.77 46.94
N ALA A 135 9.55 17.61 45.72
CA ALA A 135 9.51 18.67 44.73
C ALA A 135 8.64 19.87 45.19
N THR A 136 7.49 19.64 45.84
CA THR A 136 6.65 20.74 46.35
C THR A 136 7.26 21.46 47.56
N PHE A 137 8.01 20.78 48.42
CA PHE A 137 8.71 21.43 49.54
C PHE A 137 9.96 22.21 49.10
N SER A 138 10.67 21.75 48.07
CA SER A 138 11.91 22.39 47.59
C SER A 138 11.71 23.70 46.79
N VAL A 139 10.46 24.11 46.54
CA VAL A 139 10.12 25.40 45.91
C VAL A 139 9.82 26.49 46.96
N GLY A 140 9.78 26.13 48.25
CA GLY A 140 9.42 27.01 49.37
C GLY A 140 10.53 27.91 49.93
N SER A 141 11.62 28.17 49.21
CA SER A 141 12.72 29.04 49.69
C SER A 141 13.51 29.66 48.53
N GLY A 142 13.24 30.93 48.23
CA GLY A 142 13.96 31.76 47.28
C GLY A 142 13.43 33.19 47.34
N GLU A 143 14.28 34.15 47.70
CA GLU A 143 13.85 35.48 48.15
C GLU A 143 13.62 36.50 47.02
N HIS A 144 12.94 37.59 47.38
CA HIS A 144 12.55 38.69 46.51
C HIS A 144 13.72 39.36 45.77
N HIS A 145 13.49 39.79 44.52
CA HIS A 145 13.86 41.14 44.10
C HIS A 145 12.86 41.74 43.09
N SER A 146 12.42 42.96 43.41
CA SER A 146 11.64 43.92 42.60
C SER A 146 12.53 44.61 41.54
N ALA A 147 12.05 45.38 40.54
CA ALA A 147 10.76 45.50 39.83
C ALA A 147 10.94 46.49 38.65
N GLY A 148 9.91 46.73 37.84
CA GLY A 148 9.85 47.78 36.81
C GLY A 148 10.23 47.32 35.39
N ASP A 149 9.68 47.89 34.32
CA ASP A 149 8.56 48.83 34.26
C ASP A 149 7.84 48.79 32.90
N VAL A 150 6.61 49.33 32.81
CA VAL A 150 5.80 49.31 31.58
C VAL A 150 5.17 50.68 31.28
N SER A 151 5.48 51.26 30.12
CA SER A 151 4.72 52.31 29.42
C SER A 151 5.08 52.26 27.94
N VAL A 152 4.16 52.04 26.99
CA VAL A 152 3.04 52.91 26.56
C VAL A 152 3.54 54.18 25.88
N VAL A 153 3.25 54.31 24.57
CA VAL A 153 3.71 55.37 23.67
C VAL A 153 2.52 56.24 23.22
N PRO A 154 2.55 57.58 23.36
CA PRO A 154 1.54 58.49 22.81
C PRO A 154 1.78 58.90 21.34
N LEU A 155 0.76 59.49 20.70
CA LEU A 155 0.82 59.98 19.32
C LEU A 155 1.46 61.38 19.17
N LEU A 156 2.08 61.55 18.00
CA LEU A 156 2.35 62.75 17.17
C LEU A 156 1.78 64.12 17.62
N PRO A 157 2.50 65.22 17.31
CA PRO A 157 2.13 65.96 16.10
C PRO A 157 3.31 66.29 15.15
N ALA A 158 2.99 66.76 13.94
CA ALA A 158 3.96 67.01 12.86
C ALA A 158 4.41 68.48 12.73
N ARG A 159 5.60 68.70 12.15
CA ARG A 159 5.96 69.93 11.42
C ARG A 159 7.02 69.66 10.34
N GLU A 160 7.03 70.50 9.31
CA GLU A 160 7.88 70.38 8.13
C GLU A 160 9.36 70.69 8.40
N GLY A 161 10.25 70.06 7.62
CA GLY A 161 11.68 70.34 7.60
C GLY A 161 12.36 69.70 6.39
N SER A 162 12.64 70.49 5.35
CA SER A 162 13.32 70.03 4.14
C SER A 162 14.81 69.83 4.38
N HIS A 163 15.34 68.63 4.16
CA HIS A 163 16.72 68.44 3.70
C HIS A 163 16.89 67.13 2.92
N SER A 164 17.40 67.24 1.69
CA SER A 164 17.74 66.09 0.84
C SER A 164 19.04 65.43 1.28
N GLN A 165 19.02 64.11 1.50
CA GLN A 165 20.23 63.29 1.37
C GLN A 165 19.90 61.81 1.13
N ASN A 166 20.56 61.25 0.11
CA ASN A 166 20.85 59.84 -0.10
C ASN A 166 19.68 58.86 0.02
N ALA A 167 18.90 58.74 -1.07
CA ALA A 167 18.12 57.53 -1.35
C ALA A 167 19.06 56.35 -1.69
N LEU A 168 19.74 55.81 -0.68
CA LEU A 168 20.30 54.47 -0.73
C LEU A 168 19.13 53.51 -0.47
N GLU A 169 18.48 53.13 -1.57
CA GLU A 169 17.32 52.25 -1.57
C GLU A 169 17.71 50.92 -0.92
N ILE A 170 17.24 50.71 0.32
CA ILE A 170 17.29 49.40 0.96
C ILE A 170 16.27 48.54 0.21
N ILE A 171 16.76 47.89 -0.85
CA ILE A 171 16.14 46.68 -1.38
C ILE A 171 16.26 45.65 -0.25
N ALA A 172 15.27 45.67 0.64
CA ALA A 172 14.99 44.53 1.49
C ALA A 172 14.64 43.39 0.53
N GLU A 173 15.53 42.41 0.40
CA GLU A 173 15.25 41.20 -0.34
C GLU A 173 14.02 40.56 0.29
N ASP A 174 12.89 40.62 -0.43
CA ASP A 174 11.66 39.91 -0.10
C ASP A 174 12.05 38.45 0.13
N PRO A 175 11.87 37.89 1.35
CA PRO A 175 12.52 36.65 1.75
C PRO A 175 12.13 35.55 0.78
N ALA A 176 13.10 35.19 -0.08
CA ALA A 176 12.83 34.44 -1.29
C ALA A 176 12.02 33.19 -0.96
N VAL A 177 10.83 33.09 -1.56
CA VAL A 177 9.88 32.01 -1.25
C VAL A 177 10.52 30.70 -1.69
N GLU A 178 11.21 30.05 -0.76
CA GLU A 178 11.88 28.78 -0.98
C GLU A 178 10.83 27.77 -1.42
N LEU A 179 10.84 27.45 -2.72
CA LEU A 179 9.93 26.46 -3.29
C LEU A 179 10.11 25.16 -2.50
N PRO A 180 9.01 24.57 -1.98
CA PRO A 180 9.12 23.42 -1.09
C PRO A 180 9.88 22.31 -1.80
N PRO A 181 10.87 21.69 -1.14
CA PRO A 181 11.82 20.81 -1.82
C PRO A 181 11.05 19.66 -2.50
N PRO A 182 11.53 19.14 -3.65
CA PRO A 182 10.73 18.26 -4.51
C PRO A 182 10.04 17.12 -3.76
N PRO A 183 8.89 16.63 -4.22
CA PRO A 183 8.16 15.63 -3.49
C PRO A 183 8.90 14.29 -3.42
N ARG A 184 8.38 13.39 -2.60
CA ARG A 184 8.89 12.05 -2.37
C ARG A 184 7.78 11.05 -2.68
N LEU A 185 8.01 10.19 -3.67
CA LEU A 185 7.04 9.19 -4.11
C LEU A 185 7.31 7.85 -3.41
N ALA A 186 6.25 7.13 -3.05
CA ALA A 186 6.30 5.83 -2.39
C ALA A 186 5.64 4.76 -3.27
N TYR A 187 6.45 3.98 -3.97
CA TYR A 187 5.99 2.97 -4.92
C TYR A 187 5.74 1.61 -4.25
N LEU A 188 4.55 1.03 -4.45
CA LEU A 188 4.28 -0.38 -4.24
C LEU A 188 4.32 -1.10 -5.60
N ILE A 189 5.41 -1.84 -5.87
CA ILE A 189 5.57 -2.62 -7.12
C ILE A 189 5.22 -4.08 -6.82
N SER A 190 4.10 -4.56 -7.38
CA SER A 190 3.52 -5.88 -7.09
C SER A 190 3.67 -6.87 -8.25
N GLY A 191 3.81 -8.17 -7.97
CA GLY A 191 3.94 -9.20 -9.00
C GLY A 191 3.61 -10.61 -8.50
N THR A 192 3.60 -11.56 -9.43
CA THR A 192 3.35 -12.99 -9.20
C THR A 192 4.54 -13.86 -9.68
N LYS A 193 4.35 -15.17 -9.74
CA LYS A 193 5.28 -16.15 -10.32
C LYS A 193 5.82 -15.73 -11.68
N GLY A 194 7.14 -15.62 -11.79
CA GLY A 194 7.86 -15.25 -13.02
C GLY A 194 8.13 -13.75 -13.15
N ASP A 195 7.56 -12.90 -12.29
CA ASP A 195 7.78 -11.45 -12.35
C ASP A 195 9.12 -10.98 -11.77
N GLY A 196 9.87 -11.83 -11.07
CA GLY A 196 11.05 -11.41 -10.31
C GLY A 196 12.08 -10.62 -11.12
N LEU A 197 12.36 -11.02 -12.37
CA LEU A 197 13.26 -10.29 -13.27
C LEU A 197 12.60 -9.07 -13.93
N ARG A 198 11.30 -9.14 -14.23
CA ARG A 198 10.54 -8.02 -14.82
C ARG A 198 10.41 -6.87 -13.82
N MET A 199 10.14 -7.18 -12.56
CA MET A 199 10.10 -6.25 -11.43
C MET A 199 11.46 -5.58 -11.19
N GLN A 200 12.58 -6.28 -11.38
CA GLN A 200 13.91 -5.66 -11.33
C GLN A 200 14.10 -4.62 -12.44
N ARG A 201 13.67 -4.94 -13.67
CA ARG A 201 13.68 -3.99 -14.80
C ARG A 201 12.82 -2.75 -14.52
N THR A 202 11.58 -2.95 -14.06
CA THR A 202 10.66 -1.86 -13.73
C THR A 202 11.19 -1.00 -12.58
N LEU A 203 11.78 -1.59 -11.53
CA LEU A 203 12.46 -0.84 -10.47
C LEU A 203 13.65 -0.03 -11.01
N GLN A 204 14.51 -0.60 -11.86
CA GLN A 204 15.63 0.15 -12.46
C GLN A 204 15.17 1.34 -13.31
N ALA A 205 14.06 1.20 -14.03
CA ALA A 205 13.46 2.27 -14.83
C ALA A 205 12.81 3.37 -13.96
N LEU A 206 12.30 3.00 -12.78
CA LEU A 206 11.63 3.90 -11.84
C LEU A 206 12.55 4.46 -10.74
N TYR A 207 13.82 4.07 -10.67
CA TYR A 207 14.63 4.37 -9.48
C TYR A 207 15.11 5.83 -9.42
N HIS A 208 14.88 6.47 -8.29
CA HIS A 208 15.44 7.76 -7.90
C HIS A 208 15.70 7.76 -6.39
N PRO A 209 16.89 8.19 -5.91
CA PRO A 209 17.32 8.07 -4.50
C PRO A 209 16.47 8.88 -3.50
N ARG A 210 15.64 9.82 -3.98
CA ARG A 210 14.67 10.57 -3.17
C ARG A 210 13.43 9.76 -2.78
N ASN A 211 13.04 8.80 -3.62
CA ASN A 211 11.78 8.08 -3.54
C ASN A 211 11.94 6.75 -2.79
N TYR A 212 10.83 6.18 -2.33
CA TYR A 212 10.79 4.90 -1.60
C TYR A 212 10.11 3.81 -2.44
N TYR A 213 10.58 2.57 -2.31
CA TYR A 213 10.12 1.45 -3.12
C TYR A 213 9.87 0.23 -2.24
N LEU A 214 8.67 -0.35 -2.32
CA LEU A 214 8.32 -1.61 -1.68
C LEU A 214 7.98 -2.64 -2.75
N LEU A 215 8.78 -3.70 -2.82
CA LEU A 215 8.59 -4.81 -3.75
C LEU A 215 7.74 -5.91 -3.11
N HIS A 216 6.67 -6.30 -3.77
CA HIS A 216 5.77 -7.37 -3.35
C HIS A 216 5.69 -8.45 -4.43
N LEU A 217 6.12 -9.67 -4.11
CA LEU A 217 5.78 -10.86 -4.88
C LEU A 217 4.80 -11.69 -4.07
N ASP A 218 3.69 -12.09 -4.68
CA ASP A 218 2.61 -12.82 -4.01
C ASP A 218 2.99 -14.27 -3.65
N LEU A 219 2.08 -15.00 -2.98
CA LEU A 219 2.30 -16.39 -2.58
C LEU A 219 2.19 -17.42 -3.71
N GLU A 220 1.85 -17.03 -4.95
CA GLU A 220 2.01 -17.87 -6.14
C GLU A 220 3.47 -17.85 -6.63
N ALA A 221 4.21 -16.76 -6.38
CA ALA A 221 5.65 -16.69 -6.63
C ALA A 221 6.43 -17.67 -5.71
N PRO A 222 7.25 -18.58 -6.28
CA PRO A 222 8.02 -19.55 -5.50
C PRO A 222 8.91 -18.90 -4.43
N PRO A 223 9.12 -19.53 -3.26
CA PRO A 223 9.99 -19.00 -2.21
C PRO A 223 11.41 -18.66 -2.67
N ARG A 224 11.93 -19.41 -3.65
CA ARG A 224 13.21 -19.13 -4.31
C ARG A 224 13.20 -17.80 -5.06
N GLU A 225 12.20 -17.53 -5.88
CA GLU A 225 12.09 -16.28 -6.65
C GLU A 225 12.02 -15.05 -5.73
N ARG A 226 11.23 -15.16 -4.65
CA ARG A 226 11.12 -14.11 -3.62
C ARG A 226 12.43 -13.88 -2.87
N LEU A 227 13.18 -14.94 -2.58
CA LEU A 227 14.51 -14.84 -1.96
C LEU A 227 15.59 -14.35 -2.95
N ASP A 228 15.47 -14.68 -4.23
CA ASP A 228 16.36 -14.21 -5.30
C ASP A 228 16.18 -12.70 -5.51
N LEU A 229 14.94 -12.18 -5.49
CA LEU A 229 14.64 -10.74 -5.50
C LEU A 229 15.18 -10.03 -4.24
N ALA A 230 14.97 -10.58 -3.04
CA ALA A 230 15.53 -10.01 -1.81
C ALA A 230 17.07 -10.01 -1.80
N ARG A 231 17.71 -11.01 -2.40
CA ARG A 231 19.17 -11.05 -2.58
C ARG A 231 19.66 -10.08 -3.65
N TYR A 232 18.88 -9.75 -4.67
CA TYR A 232 19.19 -8.66 -5.60
C TYR A 232 19.18 -7.31 -4.86
N VAL A 233 18.09 -6.96 -4.17
CA VAL A 233 17.97 -5.67 -3.46
C VAL A 233 19.07 -5.49 -2.42
N LYS A 234 19.44 -6.54 -1.67
CA LYS A 234 20.53 -6.48 -0.68
C LYS A 234 21.95 -6.40 -1.29
N ARG A 235 22.13 -6.73 -2.57
CA ARG A 235 23.43 -6.72 -3.27
C ARG A 235 23.66 -5.46 -4.08
N GLU A 236 22.61 -4.82 -4.57
CA GLU A 236 22.73 -3.59 -5.35
C GLU A 236 23.30 -2.46 -4.48
N VAL A 237 24.42 -1.89 -4.94
CA VAL A 237 25.19 -0.88 -4.21
C VAL A 237 24.38 0.40 -4.09
N VAL A 238 23.68 0.79 -5.17
CA VAL A 238 22.88 2.02 -5.20
C VAL A 238 21.73 1.95 -4.18
N PHE A 239 21.03 0.83 -4.08
CA PHE A 239 19.96 0.67 -3.07
C PHE A 239 20.51 0.63 -1.65
N LYS A 240 21.65 -0.05 -1.43
CA LYS A 240 22.31 -0.09 -0.12
C LYS A 240 22.80 1.30 0.33
N GLN A 241 23.19 2.19 -0.58
CA GLN A 241 23.64 3.56 -0.27
C GLN A 241 22.50 4.55 0.03
N ASN A 242 21.25 4.18 -0.28
CA ASN A 242 20.08 5.06 -0.10
C ASN A 242 19.04 4.49 0.88
N GLU A 243 19.13 3.19 1.20
CA GLU A 243 18.27 2.46 2.16
C GLU A 243 16.75 2.60 1.89
N ASN A 244 16.39 2.91 0.65
CA ASN A 244 15.05 3.30 0.21
C ASN A 244 14.27 2.19 -0.53
N VAL A 245 14.87 1.00 -0.72
CA VAL A 245 14.24 -0.16 -1.39
C VAL A 245 14.02 -1.30 -0.40
N TYR A 246 12.75 -1.69 -0.25
CA TYR A 246 12.26 -2.69 0.68
C TYR A 246 11.63 -3.88 -0.07
N VAL A 247 11.59 -5.06 0.56
CA VAL A 247 10.92 -6.26 0.01
C VAL A 247 10.01 -6.89 1.05
N VAL A 248 8.77 -7.22 0.68
CA VAL A 248 7.77 -7.81 1.58
C VAL A 248 8.15 -9.27 1.89
N GLY A 249 8.72 -9.51 3.08
CA GLY A 249 9.12 -10.86 3.51
C GLY A 249 7.93 -11.81 3.73
N LYS A 250 6.84 -11.33 4.33
CA LYS A 250 5.58 -12.08 4.49
C LYS A 250 4.63 -11.76 3.34
N ALA A 251 4.84 -12.41 2.20
CA ALA A 251 3.99 -12.31 1.01
C ALA A 251 2.50 -12.61 1.32
N ASN A 252 1.62 -12.02 0.52
CA ASN A 252 0.16 -12.20 0.58
C ASN A 252 -0.31 -13.11 -0.57
N PHE A 253 -1.50 -13.71 -0.46
CA PHE A 253 -2.25 -14.09 -1.67
C PHE A 253 -2.88 -12.85 -2.29
N VAL A 254 -2.99 -12.82 -3.63
CA VAL A 254 -3.55 -11.71 -4.39
C VAL A 254 -4.45 -12.28 -5.49
N THR A 255 -5.78 -12.11 -5.35
CA THR A 255 -6.73 -12.33 -6.44
C THR A 255 -7.24 -10.97 -6.94
N TYR A 256 -7.29 -10.80 -8.27
CA TYR A 256 -7.74 -9.54 -8.88
C TYR A 256 -9.25 -9.31 -8.72
N ARG A 257 -10.03 -10.40 -8.71
CA ARG A 257 -11.50 -10.36 -8.62
C ARG A 257 -12.04 -10.27 -7.19
N GLY A 258 -11.17 -10.31 -6.17
CA GLY A 258 -11.53 -10.33 -4.75
C GLY A 258 -10.76 -9.30 -3.91
N PRO A 259 -11.03 -9.25 -2.60
CA PRO A 259 -10.47 -8.25 -1.68
C PRO A 259 -9.00 -8.49 -1.32
N THR A 260 -8.43 -9.65 -1.61
CA THR A 260 -7.04 -9.97 -1.22
C THR A 260 -6.01 -9.02 -1.85
N MET A 261 -6.29 -8.48 -3.03
CA MET A 261 -5.49 -7.40 -3.62
C MET A 261 -5.60 -6.08 -2.85
N ILE A 262 -6.78 -5.70 -2.32
CA ILE A 262 -6.92 -4.55 -1.42
C ILE A 262 -6.07 -4.78 -0.15
N ALA A 263 -6.18 -5.97 0.44
CA ALA A 263 -5.45 -6.33 1.65
C ALA A 263 -3.92 -6.29 1.43
N ALA A 264 -3.44 -6.69 0.24
CA ALA A 264 -2.03 -6.55 -0.13
C ALA A 264 -1.60 -5.08 -0.28
N THR A 265 -2.42 -4.23 -0.93
CA THR A 265 -2.14 -2.80 -1.06
C THR A 265 -2.13 -2.08 0.30
N LEU A 266 -3.10 -2.34 1.17
CA LEU A 266 -3.14 -1.80 2.53
C LEU A 266 -1.98 -2.30 3.39
N HIS A 267 -1.57 -3.56 3.25
CA HIS A 267 -0.36 -4.11 3.90
C HIS A 267 0.91 -3.40 3.41
N GLY A 268 1.03 -3.14 2.10
CA GLY A 268 2.14 -2.38 1.53
C GLY A 268 2.19 -0.92 2.01
N ALA A 269 1.03 -0.25 2.04
CA ALA A 269 0.90 1.11 2.58
C ALA A 269 1.26 1.18 4.07
N ALA A 270 0.78 0.24 4.90
CA ALA A 270 1.12 0.17 6.31
C ALA A 270 2.62 -0.11 6.57
N ILE A 271 3.30 -0.82 5.67
CA ILE A 271 4.77 -0.96 5.70
C ILE A 271 5.43 0.38 5.35
N LEU A 272 5.03 1.01 4.25
CA LEU A 272 5.64 2.28 3.80
C LEU A 272 5.41 3.43 4.79
N LEU A 273 4.24 3.55 5.40
CA LEU A 273 3.96 4.51 6.48
C LEU A 273 4.82 4.30 7.74
N ARG A 274 5.25 3.06 8.00
CA ARG A 274 6.09 2.71 9.15
C ARG A 274 7.59 2.89 8.88
N GLN A 275 8.05 2.58 7.67
CA GLN A 275 9.48 2.61 7.32
C GLN A 275 9.91 3.98 6.75
N ALA A 276 9.03 4.67 6.03
CA ALA A 276 9.30 5.95 5.39
C ALA A 276 8.32 7.02 5.88
N LYS A 277 8.84 8.11 6.44
CA LYS A 277 8.03 9.11 7.17
C LYS A 277 7.53 10.26 6.31
N ASP A 278 8.27 10.61 5.26
CA ASP A 278 8.23 11.93 4.60
C ASP A 278 7.88 11.86 3.11
N TRP A 279 7.14 10.84 2.67
CA TRP A 279 6.60 10.76 1.31
C TRP A 279 5.25 11.46 1.17
N ASP A 280 4.97 11.97 -0.02
CA ASP A 280 3.77 12.76 -0.31
C ASP A 280 2.69 11.91 -0.99
N TRP A 281 3.08 11.09 -1.98
CA TRP A 281 2.17 10.23 -2.75
C TRP A 281 2.59 8.75 -2.74
N PHE A 282 1.62 7.88 -2.52
CA PHE A 282 1.67 6.43 -2.70
C PHE A 282 1.21 6.07 -4.12
N ILE A 283 2.03 5.34 -4.87
CA ILE A 283 1.72 4.91 -6.24
C ILE A 283 1.79 3.38 -6.28
N ASN A 284 0.70 2.73 -6.68
CA ASN A 284 0.71 1.27 -6.91
C ASN A 284 0.99 0.96 -8.38
N LEU A 285 1.83 -0.05 -8.62
CA LEU A 285 2.18 -0.55 -9.95
C LEU A 285 2.25 -2.09 -9.90
N SER A 286 2.04 -2.75 -11.04
CA SER A 286 2.43 -4.16 -11.18
C SER A 286 3.76 -4.29 -11.93
N ALA A 287 4.34 -5.49 -11.94
CA ALA A 287 5.46 -5.80 -12.82
C ALA A 287 5.10 -5.69 -14.32
N ALA A 288 3.82 -5.66 -14.70
CA ALA A 288 3.39 -5.43 -16.08
C ALA A 288 3.26 -3.95 -16.47
N ASP A 289 3.57 -3.04 -15.56
CA ASP A 289 3.56 -1.59 -15.75
C ASP A 289 4.98 -1.06 -16.03
N TYR A 290 5.07 0.03 -16.78
CA TYR A 290 6.34 0.69 -17.10
C TYR A 290 6.18 2.21 -17.24
N PRO A 291 7.18 3.02 -16.83
CA PRO A 291 7.13 4.48 -16.98
C PRO A 291 7.30 4.93 -18.44
N LEU A 292 6.61 6.02 -18.80
CA LEU A 292 6.74 6.75 -20.08
C LEU A 292 7.50 8.08 -19.93
N VAL A 293 7.87 8.45 -18.70
CA VAL A 293 8.61 9.65 -18.32
C VAL A 293 9.69 9.29 -17.29
N THR A 294 10.75 10.07 -17.20
CA THR A 294 11.79 9.87 -16.17
C THR A 294 11.27 10.22 -14.78
N GLN A 295 12.00 9.83 -13.73
CA GLN A 295 11.68 10.26 -12.36
C GLN A 295 11.87 11.76 -12.18
N ASP A 296 12.86 12.36 -12.83
CA ASP A 296 13.10 13.79 -12.84
C ASP A 296 11.95 14.57 -13.51
N ASP A 297 11.42 14.07 -14.63
CA ASP A 297 10.22 14.62 -15.28
C ASP A 297 9.02 14.62 -14.32
N LEU A 298 8.78 13.48 -13.67
CA LEU A 298 7.64 13.26 -12.79
C LEU A 298 7.74 14.12 -11.53
N LEU A 299 8.90 14.11 -10.86
CA LEU A 299 9.16 14.91 -9.67
C LEU A 299 9.13 16.42 -9.96
N HIS A 300 9.55 16.85 -11.15
CA HIS A 300 9.50 18.25 -11.55
C HIS A 300 8.05 18.74 -11.64
N VAL A 301 7.19 18.06 -12.42
CA VAL A 301 5.78 18.45 -12.54
C VAL A 301 5.06 18.35 -11.20
N PHE A 302 5.27 17.26 -10.43
CA PHE A 302 4.68 17.10 -9.09
C PHE A 302 5.15 18.16 -8.07
N SER A 303 6.27 18.87 -8.30
CA SER A 303 6.73 19.95 -7.42
C SER A 303 5.83 21.19 -7.47
N TYR A 304 5.05 21.37 -8.54
CA TYR A 304 4.12 22.50 -8.71
C TYR A 304 2.67 22.15 -8.33
N LEU A 305 2.42 20.94 -7.80
CA LEU A 305 1.06 20.46 -7.49
C LEU A 305 0.74 20.59 -6.00
N PRO A 306 -0.50 20.97 -5.64
CA PRO A 306 -1.01 20.83 -4.28
C PRO A 306 -0.90 19.39 -3.80
N ARG A 307 -0.25 19.19 -2.64
CA ARG A 307 0.13 17.87 -2.10
C ARG A 307 -1.04 17.07 -1.50
N ASP A 308 -2.24 17.64 -1.52
CA ASP A 308 -3.51 17.05 -1.14
C ASP A 308 -4.25 16.35 -2.31
N LEU A 309 -3.81 16.56 -3.57
CA LEU A 309 -4.46 15.97 -4.74
C LEU A 309 -4.31 14.45 -4.83
N ASN A 310 -5.43 13.76 -5.06
CA ASN A 310 -5.50 12.30 -5.20
C ASN A 310 -5.85 11.92 -6.64
N PHE A 311 -4.91 11.33 -7.38
CA PHE A 311 -5.08 10.89 -8.77
C PHE A 311 -5.69 9.49 -8.80
N ILE A 312 -6.97 9.41 -9.15
CA ILE A 312 -7.74 8.17 -9.21
C ILE A 312 -8.89 8.36 -10.21
N GLU A 313 -8.94 7.55 -11.27
CA GLU A 313 -10.08 7.53 -12.20
C GLU A 313 -11.30 6.99 -11.46
N HIS A 314 -12.44 7.67 -11.51
CA HIS A 314 -13.66 7.26 -10.80
C HIS A 314 -14.94 7.66 -11.53
N THR A 315 -15.95 6.80 -11.41
CA THR A 315 -17.35 7.11 -11.71
C THR A 315 -18.28 6.49 -10.67
N SER A 316 -19.39 7.19 -10.39
CA SER A 316 -20.52 6.65 -9.63
C SER A 316 -21.67 6.15 -10.51
N ASP A 317 -21.61 6.37 -11.83
CA ASP A 317 -22.40 5.55 -12.75
C ASP A 317 -21.73 4.18 -12.89
N ILE A 318 -22.21 3.26 -12.07
CA ILE A 318 -21.74 1.88 -12.07
C ILE A 318 -22.48 1.02 -13.10
N GLY A 319 -23.60 1.46 -13.66
CA GLY A 319 -24.41 0.75 -14.66
C GLY A 319 -24.49 -0.77 -14.46
N TRP A 320 -24.03 -1.53 -15.45
CA TRP A 320 -24.01 -3.01 -15.42
C TRP A 320 -23.20 -3.61 -14.25
N LYS A 321 -22.20 -2.88 -13.72
CA LYS A 321 -21.39 -3.31 -12.57
C LYS A 321 -22.26 -3.46 -11.31
N GLU A 322 -23.39 -2.77 -11.21
CA GLU A 322 -24.34 -2.94 -10.10
C GLU A 322 -24.83 -4.41 -10.01
N PHE A 323 -25.31 -4.93 -11.14
CA PHE A 323 -25.90 -6.27 -11.23
C PHE A 323 -24.86 -7.39 -11.31
N GLN A 324 -23.67 -7.10 -11.85
CA GLN A 324 -22.59 -8.10 -12.02
C GLN A 324 -21.51 -8.08 -10.93
N ARG A 325 -21.39 -6.99 -10.14
CA ARG A 325 -20.32 -6.85 -9.12
C ARG A 325 -20.80 -6.45 -7.72
N ALA A 326 -21.79 -5.57 -7.60
CA ALA A 326 -22.26 -5.06 -6.31
C ALA A 326 -23.31 -5.96 -5.64
N LYS A 327 -24.36 -6.33 -6.39
CA LYS A 327 -25.47 -7.19 -5.96
C LYS A 327 -25.06 -8.66 -5.73
N PRO A 328 -24.18 -9.29 -6.54
CA PRO A 328 -23.65 -10.62 -6.22
C PRO A 328 -22.79 -10.61 -4.95
N ILE A 329 -22.78 -11.74 -4.25
CA ILE A 329 -21.96 -11.97 -3.07
C ILE A 329 -20.90 -13.01 -3.45
N ILE A 330 -19.62 -12.67 -3.29
CA ILE A 330 -18.51 -13.59 -3.56
C ILE A 330 -17.68 -13.88 -2.31
N ILE A 331 -16.93 -14.98 -2.33
CA ILE A 331 -15.99 -15.38 -1.29
C ILE A 331 -14.65 -15.64 -1.97
N ASP A 332 -13.60 -14.91 -1.56
CA ASP A 332 -12.23 -15.12 -2.04
C ASP A 332 -11.51 -16.18 -1.19
N PRO A 333 -11.12 -17.34 -1.77
CA PRO A 333 -10.45 -18.40 -1.02
C PRO A 333 -9.08 -18.00 -0.48
N GLY A 334 -8.41 -16.99 -1.05
CA GLY A 334 -7.15 -16.46 -0.54
C GLY A 334 -7.25 -15.82 0.86
N LEU A 335 -8.47 -15.66 1.40
CA LEU A 335 -8.70 -15.24 2.80
C LEU A 335 -8.56 -16.37 3.82
N TYR A 336 -8.69 -17.64 3.41
CA TYR A 336 -8.70 -18.79 4.34
C TYR A 336 -8.00 -20.07 3.84
N GLN A 337 -7.58 -20.12 2.57
CA GLN A 337 -6.83 -21.22 1.98
C GLN A 337 -5.38 -20.82 1.69
N ASN A 338 -4.47 -21.80 1.70
CA ASN A 338 -3.06 -21.62 1.35
C ASN A 338 -2.75 -21.90 -0.14
N LYS A 339 -3.77 -21.84 -1.00
CA LYS A 339 -3.67 -22.05 -2.45
C LYS A 339 -4.55 -21.04 -3.17
N LYS A 340 -4.00 -20.43 -4.22
CA LYS A 340 -4.72 -19.51 -5.11
C LYS A 340 -5.71 -20.28 -5.98
N THR A 341 -6.97 -19.86 -5.98
CA THR A 341 -8.06 -20.39 -6.81
C THR A 341 -8.94 -19.23 -7.28
N GLU A 342 -9.93 -19.49 -8.14
CA GLU A 342 -10.95 -18.50 -8.44
C GLU A 342 -11.85 -18.18 -7.23
N ILE A 343 -12.55 -17.05 -7.31
CA ILE A 343 -13.57 -16.63 -6.34
C ILE A 343 -14.79 -17.56 -6.40
N PHE A 344 -15.34 -17.92 -5.23
CA PHE A 344 -16.61 -18.63 -5.14
C PHE A 344 -17.78 -17.64 -5.16
N TRP A 345 -18.89 -18.06 -5.76
CA TRP A 345 -20.14 -17.29 -5.80
C TRP A 345 -21.13 -17.86 -4.79
N ALA A 346 -21.71 -17.01 -3.94
CA ALA A 346 -22.89 -17.39 -3.18
C ALA A 346 -24.12 -17.39 -4.09
N THR A 347 -25.10 -18.26 -3.79
CA THR A 347 -26.38 -18.29 -4.51
C THR A 347 -27.26 -17.07 -4.22
N GLN A 348 -27.07 -16.44 -3.06
CA GLN A 348 -27.79 -15.27 -2.59
C GLN A 348 -27.18 -13.98 -3.17
N ARG A 349 -28.02 -12.94 -3.30
CA ARG A 349 -27.63 -11.58 -3.69
C ARG A 349 -28.02 -10.59 -2.59
N ARG A 350 -27.33 -9.46 -2.53
CA ARG A 350 -27.63 -8.32 -1.65
C ARG A 350 -28.25 -7.16 -2.42
N ALA A 351 -28.91 -6.26 -1.71
CA ALA A 351 -29.24 -4.93 -2.22
C ALA A 351 -27.97 -4.07 -2.35
N VAL A 352 -28.06 -2.98 -3.10
CA VAL A 352 -27.05 -1.90 -3.11
C VAL A 352 -27.15 -1.14 -1.77
N PRO A 353 -26.04 -0.77 -1.13
CA PRO A 353 -26.06 0.03 0.09
C PRO A 353 -26.67 1.42 -0.16
N THR A 354 -27.48 1.89 0.78
CA THR A 354 -28.05 3.24 0.79
C THR A 354 -27.31 4.22 1.72
N ALA A 355 -26.44 3.70 2.60
CA ALA A 355 -25.69 4.49 3.58
C ALA A 355 -24.42 5.16 3.02
N PHE A 356 -24.03 4.81 1.78
CA PHE A 356 -22.90 5.39 1.05
C PHE A 356 -23.07 5.12 -0.45
N ARG A 357 -22.57 6.01 -1.30
CA ARG A 357 -22.63 5.87 -2.77
C ARG A 357 -21.47 5.02 -3.26
N LEU A 358 -21.74 4.01 -4.09
CA LEU A 358 -20.69 3.21 -4.71
C LEU A 358 -20.00 4.01 -5.82
N PHE A 359 -18.66 3.94 -5.84
CA PHE A 359 -17.83 4.41 -6.94
C PHE A 359 -17.00 3.24 -7.47
N THR A 360 -16.67 3.28 -8.77
CA THR A 360 -15.77 2.32 -9.42
C THR A 360 -14.87 3.03 -10.42
N GLY A 361 -13.71 2.43 -10.70
CA GLY A 361 -12.71 2.96 -11.61
C GLY A 361 -11.47 2.06 -11.65
N SER A 362 -10.36 2.60 -12.12
CA SER A 362 -9.09 1.90 -12.28
C SER A 362 -8.57 1.28 -10.98
N ALA A 363 -7.86 0.15 -11.10
CA ALA A 363 -7.15 -0.45 -9.97
C ALA A 363 -5.82 0.25 -9.64
N TRP A 364 -5.49 1.32 -10.35
CA TRP A 364 -4.21 2.06 -10.30
C TRP A 364 -4.45 3.52 -9.92
N PHE A 365 -3.51 4.13 -9.21
CA PHE A 365 -3.67 5.49 -8.67
C PHE A 365 -2.35 6.08 -8.15
N ALA A 366 -2.35 7.40 -7.94
CA ALA A 366 -1.39 8.09 -7.06
C ALA A 366 -2.16 8.81 -5.94
N LEU A 367 -2.14 8.24 -4.73
CA LEU A 367 -2.93 8.70 -3.58
C LEU A 367 -2.03 9.34 -2.53
N THR A 368 -2.53 10.38 -1.88
CA THR A 368 -1.81 11.13 -0.84
C THR A 368 -1.48 10.29 0.40
N ARG A 369 -0.39 10.65 1.09
CA ARG A 369 -0.02 10.03 2.37
C ARG A 369 -1.13 10.14 3.42
N SER A 370 -1.81 11.29 3.52
CA SER A 370 -2.95 11.49 4.42
C SER A 370 -4.12 10.56 4.12
N PHE A 371 -4.49 10.36 2.85
CA PHE A 371 -5.55 9.41 2.49
C PHE A 371 -5.15 7.95 2.77
N MET A 372 -3.88 7.59 2.57
CA MET A 372 -3.38 6.25 2.90
C MET A 372 -3.27 6.01 4.41
N GLU A 373 -2.96 7.04 5.21
CA GLU A 373 -3.07 6.98 6.68
C GLU A 373 -4.53 6.81 7.12
N TYR A 374 -5.46 7.60 6.56
CA TYR A 374 -6.89 7.47 6.80
C TYR A 374 -7.38 6.04 6.54
N CYS A 375 -6.97 5.43 5.43
CA CYS A 375 -7.34 4.06 5.06
C CYS A 375 -6.71 2.95 5.93
N THR A 376 -5.59 3.19 6.62
CA THR A 376 -4.82 2.13 7.31
C THR A 376 -4.80 2.26 8.83
N VAL A 377 -4.66 3.48 9.35
CA VAL A 377 -4.51 3.79 10.78
C VAL A 377 -5.49 4.85 11.29
N GLY A 378 -6.22 5.52 10.39
CA GLY A 378 -7.18 6.58 10.73
C GLY A 378 -8.23 6.14 11.76
N TRP A 379 -8.69 7.09 12.58
CA TRP A 379 -9.64 6.84 13.66
C TRP A 379 -11.07 6.58 13.18
N GLU A 380 -11.40 7.03 11.97
CA GLU A 380 -12.74 6.91 11.38
C GLU A 380 -13.15 5.47 11.02
N ASN A 381 -14.44 5.20 11.11
CA ASN A 381 -14.96 3.85 10.84
C ASN A 381 -15.25 3.58 9.35
N LEU A 382 -15.38 4.62 8.51
CA LEU A 382 -15.77 4.48 7.11
C LEU A 382 -14.84 3.52 6.30
N PRO A 383 -13.49 3.61 6.37
CA PRO A 383 -12.62 2.64 5.68
C PRO A 383 -12.82 1.20 6.13
N ARG A 384 -13.06 0.98 7.43
CA ARG A 384 -13.25 -0.36 8.02
C ARG A 384 -14.60 -0.97 7.61
N THR A 385 -15.67 -0.18 7.68
CA THR A 385 -17.01 -0.55 7.22
C THR A 385 -17.02 -0.86 5.72
N LEU A 386 -16.34 -0.04 4.91
CA LEU A 386 -16.22 -0.28 3.48
C LEU A 386 -15.37 -1.51 3.18
N LEU A 387 -14.29 -1.78 3.92
CA LEU A 387 -13.49 -2.98 3.74
C LEU A 387 -14.33 -4.25 3.99
N MET A 388 -15.17 -4.24 5.04
CA MET A 388 -16.15 -5.32 5.30
C MET A 388 -17.24 -5.45 4.24
N TYR A 389 -17.62 -4.37 3.54
CA TYR A 389 -18.55 -4.45 2.41
C TYR A 389 -17.87 -5.02 1.15
N TYR A 390 -16.61 -4.61 0.93
CA TYR A 390 -15.81 -4.99 -0.24
C TYR A 390 -15.20 -6.39 -0.15
N THR A 391 -15.17 -7.06 1.03
CA THR A 391 -14.76 -8.48 1.12
C THR A 391 -15.57 -9.43 0.23
N ASN A 392 -16.78 -9.03 -0.16
CA ASN A 392 -17.71 -9.84 -0.92
C ASN A 392 -18.17 -9.18 -2.25
N PHE A 393 -17.40 -8.22 -2.76
CA PHE A 393 -17.67 -7.47 -3.99
C PHE A 393 -16.74 -7.94 -5.14
N VAL A 394 -17.25 -8.11 -6.36
CA VAL A 394 -16.45 -8.60 -7.51
C VAL A 394 -15.55 -7.50 -8.08
N SER A 395 -14.26 -7.80 -8.31
CA SER A 395 -13.24 -6.80 -8.67
C SER A 395 -13.16 -5.68 -7.63
N SER A 396 -13.06 -6.06 -6.35
CA SER A 396 -13.03 -5.15 -5.20
C SER A 396 -12.01 -3.98 -5.29
N PRO A 397 -10.79 -4.15 -5.87
CA PRO A 397 -9.84 -3.05 -6.05
C PRO A 397 -10.36 -1.91 -6.92
N GLU A 398 -11.14 -2.22 -7.96
CA GLU A 398 -11.81 -1.28 -8.87
C GLU A 398 -13.00 -0.54 -8.21
N GLY A 399 -13.02 -0.39 -6.88
CA GLY A 399 -14.13 0.23 -6.15
C GLY A 399 -13.85 0.65 -4.70
N TYR A 400 -13.02 -0.07 -3.94
CA TYR A 400 -12.77 0.23 -2.53
C TYR A 400 -12.22 1.65 -2.30
N PHE A 401 -11.04 1.97 -2.84
CA PHE A 401 -10.39 3.27 -2.60
C PHE A 401 -11.25 4.43 -3.10
N HIS A 402 -11.82 4.31 -4.31
CA HIS A 402 -12.81 5.23 -4.88
C HIS A 402 -13.97 5.53 -3.92
N THR A 403 -14.58 4.48 -3.37
CA THR A 403 -15.76 4.60 -2.49
C THR A 403 -15.39 5.16 -1.13
N VAL A 404 -14.23 4.80 -0.56
CA VAL A 404 -13.72 5.42 0.68
C VAL A 404 -13.49 6.91 0.45
N LEU A 405 -12.77 7.28 -0.61
CA LEU A 405 -12.38 8.67 -0.89
C LEU A 405 -13.60 9.55 -1.15
N CYS A 406 -14.47 9.16 -2.08
CA CYS A 406 -15.62 9.97 -2.47
C CYS A 406 -16.73 10.09 -1.42
N ASN A 407 -16.80 9.18 -0.44
CA ASN A 407 -17.72 9.31 0.71
C ASN A 407 -17.04 9.96 1.94
N SER A 408 -15.76 10.32 1.86
CA SER A 408 -15.04 11.02 2.94
C SER A 408 -15.10 12.54 2.75
N GLN A 409 -15.68 13.26 3.71
CA GLN A 409 -15.85 14.72 3.64
C GLN A 409 -14.53 15.49 3.42
N GLU A 410 -13.43 14.99 4.00
CA GLU A 410 -12.08 15.56 3.90
C GLU A 410 -11.49 15.41 2.48
N PHE A 411 -11.68 14.24 1.85
CA PHE A 411 -10.96 13.89 0.61
C PHE A 411 -11.78 14.07 -0.68
N ARG A 412 -13.12 14.06 -0.62
CA ARG A 412 -14.00 14.03 -1.81
C ARG A 412 -13.80 15.16 -2.83
N ASN A 413 -13.22 16.29 -2.41
CA ASN A 413 -12.95 17.47 -3.25
C ASN A 413 -11.50 17.50 -3.80
N THR A 414 -10.66 16.52 -3.44
CA THR A 414 -9.24 16.46 -3.83
C THR A 414 -8.98 15.58 -5.05
N THR A 415 -10.03 15.04 -5.69
CA THR A 415 -9.84 14.04 -6.76
C THR A 415 -9.36 14.66 -8.05
N VAL A 416 -8.36 14.06 -8.67
CA VAL A 416 -8.09 14.23 -10.09
C VAL A 416 -8.54 12.95 -10.78
N ASN A 417 -9.53 13.05 -11.67
CA ASN A 417 -10.22 11.89 -12.24
C ASN A 417 -9.41 11.24 -13.38
N HIS A 418 -8.24 10.72 -13.02
CA HIS A 418 -7.27 10.09 -13.92
C HIS A 418 -6.29 9.23 -13.11
N ASP A 419 -5.95 8.03 -13.57
CA ASP A 419 -5.06 7.09 -12.85
C ASP A 419 -3.57 7.23 -13.20
N LEU A 420 -3.22 8.18 -14.07
CA LEU A 420 -1.89 8.44 -14.63
C LEU A 420 -1.34 7.37 -15.59
N HIS A 421 -2.16 6.40 -16.02
CA HIS A 421 -1.75 5.30 -16.89
C HIS A 421 -2.36 5.40 -18.30
N TYR A 422 -1.54 5.13 -19.32
CA TYR A 422 -2.06 4.74 -20.63
C TYR A 422 -2.47 3.26 -20.58
N ILE A 423 -3.76 2.98 -20.80
CA ILE A 423 -4.30 1.61 -20.81
C ILE A 423 -5.10 1.39 -22.09
N LYS A 424 -4.73 0.37 -22.86
CA LYS A 424 -5.45 -0.06 -24.06
C LYS A 424 -6.44 -1.18 -23.71
N TRP A 425 -7.71 -0.96 -24.00
CA TRP A 425 -8.79 -1.93 -23.77
C TRP A 425 -9.47 -2.32 -25.09
N ASP A 426 -10.02 -3.53 -25.12
CA ASP A 426 -11.03 -3.93 -26.10
C ASP A 426 -12.33 -3.13 -25.93
N THR A 427 -13.16 -3.08 -26.97
CA THR A 427 -14.52 -2.52 -26.92
C THR A 427 -15.54 -3.64 -27.17
N PRO A 428 -16.38 -4.02 -26.18
CA PRO A 428 -16.38 -3.59 -24.78
C PRO A 428 -15.18 -4.17 -23.98
N PRO A 429 -14.78 -3.53 -22.86
CA PRO A 429 -13.63 -3.97 -22.07
C PRO A 429 -13.76 -5.39 -21.51
N LYS A 430 -12.72 -6.20 -21.71
CA LYS A 430 -12.57 -7.53 -21.09
C LYS A 430 -11.94 -7.42 -19.69
N GLN A 431 -11.80 -8.54 -18.98
CA GLN A 431 -11.24 -8.59 -17.61
C GLN A 431 -9.80 -8.04 -17.50
N HIS A 432 -9.03 -8.08 -18.58
CA HIS A 432 -7.64 -7.61 -18.61
C HIS A 432 -7.40 -6.74 -19.85
N PRO A 433 -6.58 -5.69 -19.75
CA PRO A 433 -6.25 -4.83 -20.87
C PRO A 433 -5.35 -5.56 -21.88
N ASN A 434 -5.32 -5.04 -23.09
CA ASN A 434 -4.55 -5.56 -24.20
C ASN A 434 -3.05 -5.38 -23.92
N SER A 435 -2.22 -6.30 -24.44
CA SER A 435 -0.77 -6.13 -24.42
C SER A 435 -0.36 -4.98 -25.34
N LEU A 436 0.47 -4.07 -24.82
CA LEU A 436 1.04 -2.95 -25.56
C LEU A 436 2.29 -3.38 -26.31
N THR A 437 2.44 -2.87 -27.53
CA THR A 437 3.47 -3.26 -28.50
C THR A 437 4.14 -2.03 -29.12
N LEU A 438 5.16 -2.23 -29.97
CA LEU A 438 5.79 -1.15 -30.75
C LEU A 438 4.78 -0.30 -31.54
N ASN A 439 3.68 -0.89 -32.01
CA ASN A 439 2.62 -0.18 -32.74
C ASN A 439 1.84 0.82 -31.87
N ASP A 440 1.90 0.68 -30.54
CA ASP A 440 1.21 1.53 -29.58
C ASP A 440 2.07 2.72 -29.11
N MET A 441 3.36 2.77 -29.48
CA MET A 441 4.30 3.84 -29.12
C MET A 441 3.78 5.27 -29.41
N PRO A 442 3.13 5.57 -30.56
CA PRO A 442 2.61 6.91 -30.81
C PRO A 442 1.52 7.31 -29.80
N ASN A 443 0.60 6.39 -29.50
CA ASN A 443 -0.53 6.63 -28.59
C ASN A 443 -0.10 6.71 -27.13
N MET A 444 0.86 5.87 -26.71
CA MET A 444 1.51 6.00 -25.40
C MET A 444 2.14 7.39 -25.25
N THR A 445 2.94 7.81 -26.25
CA THR A 445 3.68 9.09 -26.20
C THR A 445 2.74 10.30 -26.21
N SER A 446 1.68 10.27 -27.03
CA SER A 446 0.72 11.39 -27.17
C SER A 446 -0.32 11.48 -26.04
N SER A 447 -0.53 10.42 -25.26
CA SER A 447 -1.43 10.44 -24.10
C SER A 447 -1.01 11.46 -23.03
N GLY A 448 0.30 11.70 -22.89
CA GLY A 448 0.90 12.44 -21.79
C GLY A 448 0.96 11.66 -20.46
N ALA A 449 0.53 10.39 -20.42
CA ALA A 449 0.53 9.60 -19.19
C ALA A 449 1.95 9.35 -18.64
N ALA A 450 2.07 9.22 -17.31
CA ALA A 450 3.34 8.93 -16.65
C ALA A 450 3.73 7.45 -16.76
N PHE A 451 2.75 6.56 -16.83
CA PHE A 451 2.91 5.11 -16.89
C PHE A 451 2.09 4.51 -18.04
N ALA A 452 2.36 3.26 -18.41
CA ALA A 452 1.57 2.50 -19.37
C ALA A 452 1.43 1.04 -18.98
N ARG A 453 0.31 0.40 -19.40
CA ARG A 453 0.05 -1.02 -19.15
C ARG A 453 -0.90 -1.68 -20.16
N LYS A 454 -0.80 -2.99 -20.40
CA LYS A 454 0.20 -3.94 -19.84
C LYS A 454 1.28 -4.27 -20.86
N PHE A 455 2.49 -4.54 -20.39
CA PHE A 455 3.57 -5.07 -21.23
C PHE A 455 3.79 -6.55 -20.95
N ASP A 456 3.98 -7.36 -21.99
CA ASP A 456 4.35 -8.77 -21.83
C ASP A 456 5.86 -8.94 -21.61
N ILE A 457 6.28 -10.11 -21.13
CA ILE A 457 7.64 -10.33 -20.63
C ILE A 457 8.64 -10.32 -21.79
N GLY A 458 9.46 -9.26 -21.86
CA GLY A 458 10.53 -9.13 -22.85
C GLY A 458 10.08 -8.55 -24.20
N ASP A 459 8.90 -7.92 -24.30
CA ASP A 459 8.48 -7.26 -25.53
C ASP A 459 9.46 -6.14 -25.94
N PRO A 460 9.87 -6.06 -27.23
CA PRO A 460 10.79 -5.02 -27.73
C PRO A 460 10.34 -3.57 -27.47
N VAL A 461 9.05 -3.32 -27.24
CA VAL A 461 8.55 -1.99 -26.87
C VAL A 461 9.18 -1.46 -25.58
N LEU A 462 9.52 -2.34 -24.63
CA LEU A 462 10.19 -1.96 -23.39
C LEU A 462 11.63 -1.47 -23.66
N ASP A 463 12.35 -2.13 -24.57
CA ASP A 463 13.68 -1.69 -25.01
C ASP A 463 13.58 -0.37 -25.80
N LYS A 464 12.46 -0.11 -26.50
CA LYS A 464 12.19 1.14 -27.21
C LYS A 464 11.83 2.30 -26.28
N ILE A 465 11.01 2.07 -25.25
CA ILE A 465 10.69 3.07 -24.20
C ILE A 465 11.96 3.48 -23.45
N ASP A 466 12.79 2.49 -23.07
CA ASP A 466 14.10 2.75 -22.46
C ASP A 466 14.97 3.67 -23.33
N GLU A 467 15.09 3.38 -24.62
CA GLU A 467 15.85 4.20 -25.58
C GLU A 467 15.28 5.61 -25.75
N THR A 468 14.01 5.74 -26.15
CA THR A 468 13.48 7.02 -26.69
C THR A 468 12.78 7.90 -25.67
N LEU A 469 12.30 7.36 -24.56
CA LEU A 469 11.56 8.13 -23.53
C LEU A 469 12.36 8.29 -22.24
N LEU A 470 13.19 7.31 -21.87
CA LEU A 470 13.92 7.29 -20.60
C LEU A 470 15.44 7.54 -20.74
N ASN A 471 16.00 7.51 -21.96
CA ASN A 471 17.45 7.55 -22.21
C ASN A 471 18.23 6.48 -21.40
N ARG A 472 17.58 5.36 -21.10
CA ARG A 472 18.07 4.29 -20.22
C ARG A 472 18.76 3.22 -21.04
N LYS A 473 19.96 2.81 -20.61
CA LYS A 473 20.66 1.67 -21.22
C LYS A 473 20.29 0.37 -20.51
N LYS A 474 20.29 -0.74 -21.24
CA LYS A 474 19.89 -2.07 -20.75
C LYS A 474 20.67 -2.44 -19.48
N GLY A 475 19.94 -2.77 -18.41
CA GLY A 475 20.51 -3.15 -17.11
C GLY A 475 21.02 -2.00 -16.24
N ARG A 476 20.73 -0.74 -16.59
CA ARG A 476 21.14 0.47 -15.85
C ARG A 476 19.96 1.22 -15.25
N PHE A 477 20.24 2.14 -14.35
CA PHE A 477 19.21 3.08 -13.87
C PHE A 477 18.85 4.11 -14.95
N THR A 478 17.62 4.65 -14.86
CA THR A 478 17.22 5.83 -15.63
C THR A 478 18.09 7.02 -15.20
N PRO A 479 18.77 7.72 -16.13
CA PRO A 479 19.60 8.87 -15.78
C PRO A 479 18.75 10.05 -15.30
N GLY A 480 19.20 10.69 -14.22
CA GLY A 480 18.62 11.91 -13.64
C GLY A 480 19.70 12.87 -13.14
N GLY A 481 19.30 14.00 -12.56
CA GLY A 481 20.20 15.03 -12.01
C GLY A 481 21.14 14.51 -10.92
N TRP A 482 20.69 13.50 -10.17
CA TRP A 482 21.46 12.79 -9.15
C TRP A 482 22.58 11.88 -9.69
N CYS A 483 22.61 11.58 -11.00
CA CYS A 483 23.59 10.67 -11.60
C CYS A 483 24.83 11.44 -12.09
N ILE A 484 25.88 11.50 -11.25
CA ILE A 484 27.07 12.33 -11.50
C ILE A 484 28.30 11.56 -12.02
N GLY A 485 28.20 10.23 -12.17
CA GLY A 485 29.32 9.38 -12.61
C GLY A 485 29.76 9.66 -14.06
N SER A 486 30.96 10.23 -14.23
CA SER A 486 31.45 10.70 -15.55
C SER A 486 32.35 9.70 -16.30
N ARG A 487 32.63 8.51 -15.74
CA ARG A 487 33.58 7.55 -16.33
C ARG A 487 32.97 6.81 -17.54
N PRO A 488 33.59 6.86 -18.74
CA PRO A 488 33.13 6.09 -19.89
C PRO A 488 32.95 4.60 -19.59
N GLY A 489 31.95 3.98 -20.20
CA GLY A 489 31.59 2.57 -19.98
C GLY A 489 30.85 2.29 -18.66
N THR A 490 31.04 3.07 -17.60
CA THR A 490 30.33 2.87 -16.31
C THR A 490 28.88 3.39 -16.35
N ASP A 491 28.06 3.01 -15.38
CA ASP A 491 26.72 3.60 -15.17
C ASP A 491 26.88 4.96 -14.44
N PRO A 492 26.41 6.09 -15.01
CA PRO A 492 26.51 7.39 -14.33
C PRO A 492 25.76 7.45 -13.00
N CYS A 493 24.74 6.60 -12.82
CA CYS A 493 23.93 6.52 -11.61
C CYS A 493 24.56 5.62 -10.51
N ALA A 494 25.72 5.00 -10.78
CA ALA A 494 26.49 4.30 -9.75
C ALA A 494 27.22 5.25 -8.77
N LEU A 495 27.22 6.56 -9.04
CA LEU A 495 27.71 7.60 -8.13
C LEU A 495 26.60 8.61 -7.84
N ARG A 496 26.14 8.63 -6.58
CA ARG A 496 25.11 9.53 -6.06
C ARG A 496 25.63 10.96 -5.93
N GLY A 497 24.97 11.90 -6.61
CA GLY A 497 25.01 13.35 -6.33
C GLY A 497 23.83 13.79 -5.47
N ASP A 498 23.49 15.08 -5.50
CA ASP A 498 22.26 15.56 -4.87
C ASP A 498 21.02 15.03 -5.60
N HIS A 499 20.07 14.56 -4.80
CA HIS A 499 18.75 14.03 -5.19
C HIS A 499 17.62 15.07 -5.11
N SER A 500 17.98 16.35 -5.03
CA SER A 500 17.06 17.50 -5.04
C SER A 500 17.19 18.26 -6.36
N LEU A 501 18.38 18.25 -6.98
CA LEU A 501 18.61 18.65 -8.36
C LEU A 501 17.91 17.70 -9.34
N LEU A 502 16.86 18.18 -9.99
CA LEU A 502 16.15 17.50 -11.08
C LEU A 502 16.64 18.00 -12.45
N ARG A 503 16.63 17.11 -13.45
CA ARG A 503 16.88 17.42 -14.87
C ARG A 503 15.69 16.98 -15.73
N PRO A 504 14.55 17.69 -15.68
CA PRO A 504 13.40 17.39 -16.53
C PRO A 504 13.78 17.48 -18.02
N GLY A 505 13.24 16.56 -18.80
CA GLY A 505 13.43 16.46 -20.24
C GLY A 505 12.11 16.64 -21.02
N PRO A 506 12.03 16.07 -22.24
CA PRO A 506 10.80 16.09 -23.03
C PRO A 506 9.64 15.28 -22.43
N GLY A 507 9.86 14.49 -21.36
CA GLY A 507 8.81 13.80 -20.62
C GLY A 507 7.96 14.76 -19.79
N ALA A 508 8.60 15.70 -19.10
CA ALA A 508 7.97 16.66 -18.21
C ALA A 508 6.86 17.43 -18.94
N ARG A 509 7.16 18.02 -20.09
CA ARG A 509 6.20 18.81 -20.88
C ARG A 509 4.95 18.01 -21.27
N ARG A 510 5.10 16.76 -21.75
CA ARG A 510 3.94 15.92 -22.12
C ARG A 510 3.08 15.55 -20.92
N PHE A 511 3.69 15.40 -19.75
CA PHE A 511 2.98 15.11 -18.50
C PHE A 511 2.34 16.36 -17.90
N GLU A 512 3.00 17.51 -17.98
CA GLU A 512 2.47 18.84 -17.68
C GLU A 512 1.25 19.16 -18.56
N ASP A 513 1.33 18.95 -19.88
CA ASP A 513 0.21 19.08 -20.82
C ASP A 513 -1.00 18.19 -20.46
N LEU A 514 -0.78 17.04 -19.82
CA LEU A 514 -1.85 16.20 -19.26
C LEU A 514 -2.40 16.79 -17.96
N VAL A 515 -1.53 17.12 -17.00
CA VAL A 515 -1.95 17.61 -15.68
C VAL A 515 -2.67 18.96 -15.78
N LEU A 516 -2.20 19.89 -16.61
CA LEU A 516 -2.87 21.18 -16.86
C LEU A 516 -4.27 21.01 -17.47
N ARG A 517 -4.47 20.02 -18.35
CA ARG A 517 -5.82 19.68 -18.85
C ARG A 517 -6.70 19.10 -17.75
N LEU A 518 -6.18 18.18 -16.94
CA LEU A 518 -6.94 17.57 -15.83
C LEU A 518 -7.32 18.57 -14.74
N LEU A 519 -6.43 19.52 -14.42
CA LEU A 519 -6.64 20.57 -13.43
C LEU A 519 -7.35 21.82 -13.98
N SER A 520 -7.68 21.85 -15.28
CA SER A 520 -8.44 22.95 -15.88
C SER A 520 -9.79 23.17 -15.16
N PRO A 521 -10.26 24.43 -14.98
CA PRO A 521 -11.48 24.70 -14.21
C PRO A 521 -12.73 23.99 -14.74
N THR A 522 -12.79 23.72 -16.04
CA THR A 522 -13.87 22.98 -16.71
C THR A 522 -13.81 21.47 -16.48
N SER A 523 -12.62 20.87 -16.36
CA SER A 523 -12.46 19.43 -16.14
C SER A 523 -12.46 19.09 -14.65
N PHE A 524 -11.61 19.74 -13.86
CA PHE A 524 -11.40 19.43 -12.45
C PHE A 524 -12.69 19.53 -11.63
N ARG A 525 -13.47 20.60 -11.82
CA ARG A 525 -14.70 20.83 -11.03
C ARG A 525 -15.87 19.93 -11.47
N THR A 526 -15.95 19.54 -12.73
CA THR A 526 -17.06 18.72 -13.24
C THR A 526 -16.87 17.22 -12.99
N GLN A 527 -15.63 16.80 -12.72
CA GLN A 527 -15.26 15.39 -12.55
C GLN A 527 -14.96 15.00 -11.08
N GLN A 528 -15.27 15.88 -10.12
CA GLN A 528 -15.20 15.56 -8.68
C GLN A 528 -16.20 14.47 -8.27
N CYS A 529 -15.98 13.89 -7.08
CA CYS A 529 -16.91 12.97 -6.44
C CYS A 529 -18.30 13.60 -6.27
N VAL A 530 -19.32 13.04 -6.95
CA VAL A 530 -20.72 13.44 -6.75
C VAL A 530 -21.18 12.96 -5.37
N SER A 531 -21.52 13.87 -4.46
CA SER A 531 -21.92 13.51 -3.10
C SER A 531 -23.22 12.69 -3.06
N VAL A 532 -23.49 12.13 -1.88
CA VAL A 532 -24.84 11.81 -1.41
C VAL A 532 -25.52 13.12 -0.97
#